data_AF-A0AAU5ZR97-F1
#
_entry.id   AF-A0AAU5ZR97-F1
#
_cell.length_a   1.000
_cell.length_b   1.000
_cell.length_c   1.000
_cell.angle_alpha   90.00
_cell.angle_beta   90.00
_cell.angle_gamma   90.00
#
_symmetry.space_group_name_H-M   'P 1'
#
loop_
_entity.id
_entity.type
_entity.pdbx_description
1 polymer ?
#
loop_
_entity_poly.entity_id
_entity_poly.type
_entity_poly.pdbx_seq_one_letter_code
_entity_poly.pdbx_strand_id
1 'polypeptide(L)'
;MSATTDRPPLRIAPFRAPTARLALKPVSTSRGPLDGAWWPRSRDLTHELSALADVLDPLSGRITRIAVNPTYWPAIPSRVPVNGHMVRVGWFTTELDPHKILLLSHTTGSWNLLVVPPETGAPAAARLMAAASDSFDPPTTASALMAAEHALHGSSMTALHQDSEETWEDGDHRAAAARPCRLITAK
;
A
#
# COMPACT_ATOMS: atom_id res chain seq x y z
N MET A 1 63.96 3.41 -7.26
CA MET A 1 62.83 2.77 -6.54
C MET A 1 61.56 3.23 -7.22
N SER A 2 60.88 2.35 -7.98
CA SER A 2 59.65 2.70 -8.70
C SER A 2 58.47 2.22 -7.87
N ALA A 3 57.66 3.16 -7.37
CA ALA A 3 56.40 2.85 -6.70
C ALA A 3 55.29 2.75 -7.75
N THR A 4 54.89 1.53 -8.09
CA THR A 4 53.67 1.28 -8.87
C THR A 4 52.48 1.42 -7.92
N THR A 5 51.76 2.53 -8.02
CA THR A 5 50.46 2.68 -7.35
C THR A 5 49.43 1.89 -8.14
N ASP A 6 49.12 0.69 -7.66
CA ASP A 6 48.01 -0.14 -8.10
C ASP A 6 46.70 0.56 -7.71
N ARG A 7 46.00 1.14 -8.70
CA ARG A 7 44.70 1.77 -8.49
C ARG A 7 43.63 0.73 -8.83
N PRO A 8 42.80 0.30 -7.87
CA PRO A 8 41.75 -0.67 -8.16
C PRO A 8 40.77 -0.07 -9.19
N PRO A 9 40.29 -0.86 -10.17
CA PRO A 9 39.37 -0.36 -11.17
C PRO A 9 38.08 0.09 -10.48
N LEU A 10 37.64 1.31 -10.81
CA LEU A 10 36.35 1.83 -10.37
C LEU A 10 35.26 0.91 -10.92
N ARG A 11 34.59 0.18 -10.03
CA ARG A 11 33.44 -0.65 -10.39
C ARG A 11 32.28 0.28 -10.74
N ILE A 12 32.04 0.44 -12.04
CA ILE A 12 30.83 1.08 -12.55
C ILE A 12 29.69 0.10 -12.29
N ALA A 13 29.01 0.25 -11.15
CA ALA A 13 27.73 -0.40 -10.95
C ALA A 13 26.70 0.29 -11.86
N PRO A 14 25.92 -0.44 -12.66
CA PRO A 14 24.85 0.18 -13.43
C PRO A 14 23.88 0.85 -12.44
N PHE A 15 23.70 2.16 -12.57
CA PHE A 15 22.65 2.88 -11.87
C PHE A 15 21.31 2.42 -12.47
N ARG A 16 20.64 1.48 -11.81
CA ARG A 16 19.29 1.08 -12.18
C ARG A 16 18.32 2.00 -11.45
N ALA A 17 17.65 2.86 -12.20
CA ALA A 17 16.62 3.73 -11.64
C ALA A 17 15.57 2.86 -10.91
N PRO A 18 15.09 3.28 -9.72
CA PRO A 18 14.14 2.48 -8.96
C PRO A 18 12.80 2.35 -9.71
N THR A 19 12.43 1.13 -10.13
CA THR A 19 11.11 0.87 -10.73
C THR A 19 9.99 1.09 -9.70
N ALA A 20 8.84 1.59 -10.15
CA ALA A 20 7.65 1.74 -9.31
C ALA A 20 7.15 0.38 -8.79
N ARG A 21 6.68 0.36 -7.54
CA ARG A 21 6.04 -0.81 -6.93
C ARG A 21 4.56 -0.77 -7.26
N LEU A 22 4.15 -1.50 -8.29
CA LEU A 22 2.81 -1.44 -8.86
C LEU A 22 2.24 -2.84 -8.99
N ALA A 23 0.97 -3.01 -8.62
CA ALA A 23 0.16 -4.19 -8.90
C ALA A 23 -1.11 -3.72 -9.62
N LEU A 24 -1.45 -4.35 -10.75
CA LEU A 24 -2.54 -3.95 -11.62
C LEU A 24 -3.49 -5.12 -11.84
N LYS A 25 -4.77 -4.81 -12.02
CA LYS A 25 -5.76 -5.77 -12.49
C LYS A 25 -5.47 -6.20 -13.92
N PRO A 26 -5.73 -7.47 -14.30
CA PRO A 26 -5.70 -7.90 -15.68
C PRO A 26 -6.68 -7.09 -16.55
N VAL A 27 -6.21 -6.68 -17.73
CA VAL A 27 -6.91 -5.77 -18.67
C VAL A 27 -8.28 -6.29 -19.15
N SER A 28 -8.55 -7.60 -19.02
CA SER A 28 -9.81 -8.24 -19.46
C SER A 28 -10.96 -8.13 -18.46
N THR A 29 -10.72 -7.62 -17.26
CA THR A 29 -11.74 -7.53 -16.20
C THR A 29 -12.40 -6.15 -16.22
N SER A 30 -13.70 -6.08 -15.91
CA SER A 30 -14.44 -4.80 -15.91
C SER A 30 -13.73 -3.79 -15.01
N ARG A 31 -13.54 -2.55 -15.47
CA ARG A 31 -12.92 -1.48 -14.68
C ARG A 31 -13.80 -1.17 -13.48
N GLY A 32 -13.44 -1.76 -12.34
CA GLY A 32 -14.03 -1.45 -11.05
C GLY A 32 -13.58 -0.08 -10.54
N PRO A 33 -13.89 0.26 -9.28
CA PRO A 33 -13.49 1.54 -8.68
C PRO A 33 -11.97 1.70 -8.54
N LEU A 34 -11.21 0.59 -8.59
CA LEU A 34 -9.76 0.54 -8.57
C LEU A 34 -9.28 -0.40 -9.68
N ASP A 35 -8.29 0.07 -10.44
CA ASP A 35 -7.59 -0.66 -11.50
C ASP A 35 -6.30 -1.33 -10.96
N GLY A 36 -5.95 -1.07 -9.71
CA GLY A 36 -4.78 -1.66 -9.03
C GLY A 36 -4.33 -0.86 -7.81
N ALA A 37 -3.10 -1.11 -7.39
CA ALA A 37 -2.44 -0.42 -6.29
C ALA A 37 -1.00 -0.05 -6.61
N TRP A 38 -0.59 1.08 -6.05
CA TRP A 38 0.72 1.64 -6.13
C TRP A 38 1.26 1.90 -4.72
N TRP A 39 2.47 1.42 -4.45
CA TRP A 39 3.17 1.63 -3.19
C TRP A 39 4.37 2.56 -3.40
N PRO A 40 4.21 3.88 -3.25
CA PRO A 40 5.32 4.83 -3.30
C PRO A 40 6.42 4.48 -2.32
N ARG A 41 7.67 4.84 -2.64
CA ARG A 41 8.78 4.76 -1.67
C ARG A 41 8.86 6.00 -0.79
N SER A 42 8.34 7.12 -1.27
CA SER A 42 8.38 8.42 -0.61
C SER A 42 7.11 9.23 -0.89
N ARG A 43 6.94 10.32 -0.15
CA ARG A 43 5.86 11.29 -0.41
C ARG A 43 6.25 12.38 -1.42
N ASP A 44 7.37 12.23 -2.12
CA ASP A 44 7.78 13.16 -3.16
C ASP A 44 7.12 12.79 -4.49
N LEU A 45 6.00 13.46 -4.77
CA LEU A 45 5.21 13.19 -5.96
C LEU A 45 6.02 13.37 -7.26
N THR A 46 7.01 14.26 -7.30
CA THR A 46 7.79 14.53 -8.52
C THR A 46 8.61 13.31 -8.91
N HIS A 47 9.36 12.76 -7.95
CA HIS A 47 10.23 11.60 -8.16
C HIS A 47 9.41 10.32 -8.40
N GLU A 48 8.36 10.14 -7.62
CA GLU A 48 7.50 8.98 -7.66
C GLU A 48 6.70 8.88 -8.96
N LEU A 49 6.21 10.00 -9.50
CA LEU A 49 5.43 10.01 -10.74
C LEU A 49 6.26 9.66 -11.96
N SER A 50 7.56 10.01 -11.99
CA SER A 50 8.45 9.60 -13.07
C SER A 50 8.55 8.08 -13.12
N ALA A 51 8.84 7.44 -11.99
CA ALA A 51 8.95 5.99 -11.91
C ALA A 51 7.63 5.27 -12.21
N LEU A 52 6.49 5.87 -11.83
CA LEU A 52 5.16 5.33 -12.12
C LEU A 52 4.84 5.39 -13.61
N ALA A 53 5.16 6.51 -14.27
CA ALA A 53 4.93 6.66 -15.69
C ALA A 53 5.83 5.78 -16.56
N ASP A 54 7.06 5.49 -16.14
CA ASP A 54 7.93 4.52 -16.82
C ASP A 54 7.26 3.15 -16.99
N VAL A 55 6.42 2.76 -16.03
CA VAL A 55 5.69 1.49 -16.06
C VAL A 55 4.37 1.61 -16.81
N LEU A 56 3.66 2.74 -16.67
CA LEU A 56 2.31 2.90 -17.22
C LEU A 56 2.27 3.43 -18.66
N ASP A 57 3.27 4.20 -19.10
CA ASP A 57 3.35 4.73 -20.48
C ASP A 57 3.36 3.59 -21.53
N PRO A 58 4.12 2.49 -21.35
CA PRO A 58 4.07 1.35 -22.28
C PRO A 58 2.75 0.58 -22.26
N LEU A 59 2.07 0.52 -21.11
CA LEU A 59 0.84 -0.25 -20.94
C LEU A 59 -0.40 0.47 -21.45
N SER A 60 -0.39 1.79 -21.31
CA SER A 60 -1.60 2.58 -21.43
C SER A 60 -1.45 3.79 -22.32
N GLY A 61 -0.27 3.99 -22.92
CA GLY A 61 0.12 5.21 -23.59
C GLY A 61 0.47 6.33 -22.62
N ARG A 62 0.93 7.45 -23.19
CA ARG A 62 1.46 8.59 -22.44
C ARG A 62 0.46 9.16 -21.44
N ILE A 63 0.84 9.21 -20.17
CA ILE A 63 0.09 9.90 -19.11
C ILE A 63 0.16 11.40 -19.32
N THR A 64 -0.98 12.08 -19.17
CA THR A 64 -1.10 13.52 -19.44
C THR A 64 -1.63 14.34 -18.28
N ARG A 65 -2.45 13.73 -17.44
CA ARG A 65 -2.99 14.37 -16.24
C ARG A 65 -3.03 13.40 -15.09
N ILE A 66 -2.83 13.94 -13.91
CA ILE A 66 -2.90 13.22 -12.65
C ILE A 66 -3.80 14.00 -11.72
N ALA A 67 -4.60 13.30 -10.92
CA ALA A 67 -5.35 13.88 -9.83
C ALA A 67 -5.05 13.12 -8.53
N VAL A 68 -4.73 13.87 -7.48
CA VAL A 68 -4.42 13.36 -6.13
C VAL A 68 -5.24 14.10 -5.08
N ASN A 69 -5.48 13.46 -3.94
CA ASN A 69 -6.06 14.16 -2.80
C ASN A 69 -4.92 14.70 -1.91
N PRO A 70 -4.90 16.00 -1.53
CA PRO A 70 -3.79 16.60 -0.80
C PRO A 70 -3.59 16.08 0.62
N THR A 71 -4.52 15.32 1.19
CA THR A 71 -4.50 14.85 2.59
C THR A 71 -3.17 14.21 3.00
N TYR A 72 -2.58 13.39 2.12
CA TYR A 72 -1.33 12.66 2.41
C TYR A 72 -0.15 13.08 1.54
N TRP A 73 -0.25 14.17 0.79
CA TRP A 73 0.82 14.66 -0.07
C TRP A 73 1.29 16.03 0.43
N PRO A 74 2.49 16.13 1.04
CA PRO A 74 2.96 17.35 1.69
C PRO A 74 3.22 18.49 0.68
N ALA A 75 3.58 18.14 -0.55
CA ALA A 75 3.75 19.08 -1.64
C ALA A 75 3.16 18.49 -2.92
N ILE A 76 2.31 19.26 -3.60
CA ILE A 76 1.72 18.87 -4.88
C ILE A 76 2.13 19.90 -5.93
N PRO A 77 3.15 19.61 -6.76
CA PRO A 77 3.52 20.48 -7.87
C PRO A 77 2.39 20.50 -8.91
N SER A 78 2.08 21.66 -9.47
CA SER A 78 1.03 21.78 -10.51
C SER A 78 1.39 21.10 -11.84
N ARG A 79 2.71 20.92 -12.09
CA ARG A 79 3.25 20.24 -13.25
C ARG A 79 4.50 19.46 -12.88
N VAL A 80 4.63 18.24 -13.40
CA VAL A 80 5.77 17.36 -13.15
C VAL A 80 6.39 16.95 -14.48
N PRO A 81 7.72 17.08 -14.65
CA PRO A 81 8.41 16.51 -15.79
C PRO A 81 8.49 14.98 -15.66
N VAL A 82 8.04 14.28 -16.68
CA VAL A 82 7.97 12.82 -16.76
C VAL A 82 8.33 12.43 -18.19
N ASN A 83 9.26 11.50 -18.41
CA ASN A 83 9.55 10.95 -19.75
C ASN A 83 9.70 11.99 -20.89
N GLY A 84 10.31 13.14 -20.57
CA GLY A 84 10.54 14.24 -21.51
C GLY A 84 9.30 15.10 -21.80
N HIS A 85 8.21 14.97 -21.04
CA HIS A 85 7.02 15.81 -21.14
C HIS A 85 6.53 16.30 -19.79
N MET A 86 5.63 17.30 -19.82
CA MET A 86 5.02 17.83 -18.61
C MET A 86 3.65 17.21 -18.38
N VAL A 87 3.48 16.59 -17.21
CA VAL A 87 2.19 16.07 -16.75
C VAL A 87 1.55 17.11 -15.83
N ARG A 88 0.28 17.43 -16.05
CA ARG A 88 -0.48 18.33 -15.17
C ARG A 88 -0.98 17.55 -13.96
N VAL A 89 -0.76 18.10 -12.77
CA VAL A 89 -1.30 17.54 -11.53
C VAL A 89 -2.41 18.45 -11.03
N GLY A 90 -3.61 17.89 -10.90
CA GLY A 90 -4.73 18.49 -10.19
C GLY A 90 -4.86 17.89 -8.80
N TRP A 91 -5.52 18.60 -7.91
CA TRP A 91 -5.86 18.09 -6.59
C TRP A 91 -7.32 18.31 -6.27
N PHE A 92 -7.93 17.33 -5.61
CA PHE A 92 -9.35 17.36 -5.24
C PHE A 92 -9.48 16.80 -3.82
N THR A 93 -10.09 17.57 -2.92
CA THR A 93 -10.21 17.19 -1.50
C THR A 93 -11.47 16.38 -1.22
N THR A 94 -12.57 16.68 -1.90
CA THR A 94 -13.91 16.14 -1.60
C THR A 94 -14.34 15.04 -2.54
N GLU A 95 -13.98 15.14 -3.83
CA GLU A 95 -14.43 14.19 -4.87
C GLU A 95 -13.49 12.98 -5.00
N LEU A 96 -12.25 13.12 -4.52
CA LEU A 96 -11.22 12.10 -4.66
C LEU A 96 -10.87 11.51 -3.31
N ASP A 97 -10.92 10.19 -3.22
CA ASP A 97 -10.53 9.45 -2.02
C ASP A 97 -9.07 9.77 -1.62
N PRO A 98 -8.78 10.03 -0.33
CA PRO A 98 -7.44 10.33 0.18
C PRO A 98 -6.36 9.32 -0.24
N HIS A 99 -6.72 8.05 -0.33
CA HIS A 99 -5.82 6.96 -0.70
C HIS A 99 -5.92 6.60 -2.19
N LYS A 100 -6.47 7.46 -3.04
CA LYS A 100 -6.60 7.20 -4.47
C LYS A 100 -5.82 8.21 -5.30
N ILE A 101 -5.16 7.71 -6.33
CA ILE A 101 -4.57 8.52 -7.40
C ILE A 101 -5.26 8.16 -8.72
N LEU A 102 -5.63 9.18 -9.48
CA LEU A 102 -6.20 9.05 -10.81
C LEU A 102 -5.16 9.49 -11.84
N LEU A 103 -4.85 8.63 -12.80
CA LEU A 103 -3.97 8.96 -13.93
C LEU A 103 -4.76 8.88 -15.23
N LEU A 104 -4.66 9.91 -16.06
CA LEU A 104 -5.33 9.98 -17.35
C LEU A 104 -4.30 9.83 -18.47
N SER A 105 -4.52 8.82 -19.30
CA SER A 105 -3.81 8.61 -20.55
C SER A 105 -4.68 8.99 -21.75
N HIS A 106 -4.04 9.37 -22.86
CA HIS A 106 -4.70 9.66 -24.12
C HIS A 106 -5.33 8.44 -24.81
N THR A 107 -4.73 7.26 -24.66
CA THR A 107 -5.11 6.08 -25.47
C THR A 107 -6.02 5.11 -24.72
N THR A 108 -5.74 4.88 -23.43
CA THR A 108 -6.40 3.83 -22.65
C THR A 108 -7.35 4.38 -21.58
N GLY A 109 -7.49 5.71 -21.48
CA GLY A 109 -8.39 6.36 -20.53
C GLY A 109 -7.78 6.55 -19.14
N SER A 110 -8.57 6.32 -18.09
CA SER A 110 -8.17 6.55 -16.69
C SER A 110 -7.67 5.28 -15.99
N TRP A 111 -6.68 5.45 -15.10
CA TRP A 111 -6.24 4.51 -14.06
C TRP A 111 -6.60 5.05 -12.69
N ASN A 112 -7.36 4.28 -11.92
CA ASN A 112 -7.68 4.53 -10.52
C ASN A 112 -6.83 3.60 -9.66
N LEU A 113 -5.77 4.12 -9.05
CA LEU A 113 -4.87 3.30 -8.23
C LEU A 113 -5.05 3.63 -6.76
N LEU A 114 -5.06 2.58 -5.92
CA LEU A 114 -4.86 2.73 -4.49
C LEU A 114 -3.42 3.17 -4.22
N VAL A 115 -3.25 4.21 -3.39
CA VAL A 115 -1.97 4.66 -2.87
C VAL A 115 -1.77 4.07 -1.49
N VAL A 116 -0.86 3.11 -1.38
CA VAL A 116 -0.42 2.58 -0.09
C VAL A 116 0.59 3.55 0.51
N PRO A 117 0.40 4.08 1.74
CA PRO A 117 1.38 4.95 2.38
C PRO A 117 2.78 4.31 2.45
N PRO A 118 3.87 5.08 2.26
CA PRO A 118 5.22 4.53 2.30
C PRO A 118 5.59 3.97 3.70
N GLU A 119 4.93 4.43 4.76
CA GLU A 119 5.12 3.93 6.14
C GLU A 119 4.42 2.58 6.39
N THR A 120 3.56 2.15 5.48
CA THR A 120 2.89 0.85 5.60
C THR A 120 3.93 -0.27 5.53
N GLY A 121 3.95 -1.14 6.54
CA GLY A 121 4.85 -2.28 6.59
C GLY A 121 4.67 -3.22 5.39
N ALA A 122 5.77 -3.83 4.92
CA ALA A 122 5.76 -4.64 3.70
C ALA A 122 4.68 -5.75 3.67
N PRO A 123 4.39 -6.49 4.76
CA PRO A 123 3.32 -7.49 4.75
C PRO A 123 1.92 -6.89 4.52
N ALA A 124 1.64 -5.74 5.14
CA ALA A 124 0.36 -5.03 4.98
C ALA A 124 0.25 -4.43 3.57
N ALA A 125 1.33 -3.82 3.08
CA ALA A 125 1.38 -3.29 1.72
C ALA A 125 1.14 -4.39 0.68
N ALA A 126 1.73 -5.57 0.85
CA ALA A 126 1.52 -6.71 -0.05
C ALA A 126 0.05 -7.16 -0.08
N ARG A 127 -0.61 -7.24 1.08
CA ARG A 127 -2.05 -7.58 1.17
C ARG A 127 -2.92 -6.54 0.49
N LEU A 128 -2.69 -5.25 0.79
CA LEU A 128 -3.41 -4.14 0.17
C LEU A 128 -3.25 -4.15 -1.36
N MET A 129 -2.02 -4.38 -1.83
CA MET A 129 -1.73 -4.44 -3.26
C MET A 129 -2.38 -5.64 -3.95
N ALA A 130 -2.43 -6.79 -3.28
CA ALA A 130 -3.12 -7.98 -3.77
C ALA A 130 -4.63 -7.74 -3.85
N ALA A 131 -5.26 -7.27 -2.77
CA ALA A 131 -6.70 -7.01 -2.72
C ALA A 131 -7.13 -5.95 -3.76
N ALA A 132 -6.36 -4.88 -3.92
CA ALA A 132 -6.66 -3.86 -4.93
C ALA A 132 -6.48 -4.34 -6.38
N SER A 133 -5.70 -5.41 -6.59
CA SER A 133 -5.46 -6.01 -7.91
C SER A 133 -6.30 -7.26 -8.15
N ASP A 134 -7.09 -7.68 -7.16
CA ASP A 134 -8.02 -8.80 -7.31
C ASP A 134 -9.29 -8.33 -8.03
N SER A 135 -9.69 -9.09 -9.04
CA SER A 135 -10.87 -8.83 -9.84
C SER A 135 -12.11 -9.56 -9.31
N PHE A 136 -11.95 -10.47 -8.34
CA PHE A 136 -13.06 -11.22 -7.74
C PHE A 136 -13.69 -10.53 -6.54
N ASP A 137 -12.97 -9.60 -5.91
CA ASP A 137 -13.50 -8.86 -4.76
C ASP A 137 -14.55 -7.82 -5.18
N PRO A 138 -15.56 -7.57 -4.32
CA PRO A 138 -16.54 -6.52 -4.56
C PRO A 138 -15.86 -5.17 -4.79
N PRO A 139 -16.44 -4.31 -5.65
CA PRO A 139 -15.92 -2.98 -5.89
C PRO A 139 -15.87 -2.19 -4.57
N THR A 140 -14.64 -1.99 -4.07
CA THR A 140 -14.37 -1.36 -2.77
C THR A 140 -13.58 -0.07 -2.98
N THR A 141 -13.84 0.96 -2.19
CA THR A 141 -13.10 2.23 -2.26
C THR A 141 -11.70 2.09 -1.65
N ALA A 142 -10.78 2.97 -2.03
CA ALA A 142 -9.41 2.94 -1.51
C ALA A 142 -9.39 3.10 0.02
N SER A 143 -10.18 4.03 0.57
CA SER A 143 -10.30 4.23 2.00
C SER A 143 -10.92 3.03 2.73
N ALA A 144 -11.92 2.36 2.14
CA ALA A 144 -12.51 1.16 2.75
C ALA A 144 -11.50 0.00 2.80
N LEU A 145 -10.69 -0.16 1.74
CA LEU A 145 -9.66 -1.19 1.69
C LEU A 145 -8.53 -0.93 2.70
N MET A 146 -8.13 0.34 2.87
CA MET A 146 -7.20 0.76 3.94
C MET A 146 -7.78 0.53 5.34
N ALA A 147 -9.05 0.87 5.57
CA ALA A 147 -9.71 0.68 6.85
C ALA A 147 -9.83 -0.82 7.22
N ALA A 148 -10.13 -1.68 6.25
CA ALA A 148 -10.16 -3.13 6.46
C ALA A 148 -8.79 -3.68 6.89
N GLU A 149 -7.71 -3.27 6.22
CA GLU A 149 -6.35 -3.67 6.62
C GLU A 149 -5.99 -3.18 8.03
N HIS A 150 -6.36 -1.95 8.38
CA HIS A 150 -6.13 -1.43 9.74
C HIS A 150 -6.90 -2.23 10.80
N ALA A 151 -8.13 -2.66 10.51
CA ALA A 151 -8.92 -3.49 11.42
C ALA A 151 -8.30 -4.90 11.60
N LEU A 152 -7.75 -5.49 10.54
CA LEU A 152 -7.01 -6.75 10.61
C LEU A 152 -5.73 -6.60 11.46
N HIS A 153 -4.99 -5.51 11.28
CA HIS A 153 -3.77 -5.24 12.04
C HIS A 153 -4.03 -4.92 13.52
N GLY A 154 -5.07 -4.12 13.80
CA GLY A 154 -5.48 -3.81 15.17
C GLY A 154 -5.87 -5.06 15.97
N SER A 155 -6.53 -6.03 15.31
CA SER A 155 -6.90 -7.32 15.90
C SER A 155 -5.69 -8.23 16.17
N SER A 156 -4.62 -8.09 15.38
CA SER A 156 -3.37 -8.85 15.59
C SER A 156 -2.53 -8.30 16.75
N MET A 157 -2.67 -7.01 17.08
CA MET A 157 -1.91 -6.36 18.17
C MET A 157 -2.53 -6.60 19.54
N THR A 158 -3.86 -6.77 19.62
CA THR A 158 -4.55 -7.23 20.83
C THR A 158 -4.26 -8.69 21.16
N ALA A 159 -4.04 -9.56 20.17
CA ALA A 159 -3.71 -10.96 20.40
C ALA A 159 -2.33 -11.17 21.07
N LEU A 160 -1.35 -10.31 20.78
CA LEU A 160 0.00 -10.39 21.38
C LEU A 160 0.07 -9.83 22.81
N HIS A 161 -0.97 -9.16 23.30
CA HIS A 161 -1.04 -8.71 24.70
C HIS A 161 -1.67 -9.75 25.63
N GLN A 162 -2.28 -10.80 25.08
CA GLN A 162 -3.02 -11.81 25.85
C GLN A 162 -2.19 -13.06 26.18
N ASP A 163 -0.98 -13.17 25.62
CA ASP A 163 -0.08 -14.34 25.76
C ASP A 163 1.13 -14.07 26.69
N SER A 164 1.02 -13.07 27.58
CA SER A 164 2.09 -12.73 28.54
C SER A 164 1.63 -12.70 30.00
N GLU A 165 0.50 -13.32 30.30
CA GLU A 165 0.08 -13.63 31.67
C GLU A 165 0.10 -15.15 31.89
N GLU A 166 1.26 -15.77 31.61
CA GLU A 166 1.59 -17.09 32.16
C GLU A 166 1.91 -16.88 33.65
N THR A 167 0.84 -16.69 34.42
CA THR A 167 0.86 -16.65 35.88
C THR A 167 1.30 -18.01 36.36
N TRP A 168 2.55 -18.10 36.78
CA TRP A 168 3.07 -19.22 37.56
C TRP A 168 2.29 -19.28 38.88
N GLU A 169 1.21 -20.06 38.91
CA GLU A 169 0.62 -20.51 40.18
C GLU A 169 1.47 -21.66 40.71
N ASP A 170 2.34 -21.27 41.64
CA ASP A 170 3.04 -22.11 42.58
C ASP A 170 2.06 -23.12 43.22
N GLY A 171 2.48 -24.38 43.23
CA GLY A 171 1.63 -25.47 43.69
C GLY A 171 1.36 -25.39 45.19
N ASP A 172 0.10 -25.53 45.58
CA ASP A 172 -0.19 -26.20 46.84
C ASP A 172 -1.43 -27.11 46.71
N HIS A 173 -1.25 -28.35 47.15
CA HIS A 173 -2.27 -29.38 47.23
C HIS A 173 -2.97 -29.30 48.59
N ARG A 174 -4.31 -29.14 48.64
CA ARG A 174 -5.14 -30.02 49.50
C ARG A 174 -6.66 -29.93 49.30
N ALA A 175 -7.20 -31.10 48.96
CA ALA A 175 -8.41 -31.76 49.48
C ALA A 175 -9.82 -31.12 49.38
N ALA A 176 -10.65 -31.83 48.60
CA ALA A 176 -11.95 -32.43 48.97
C ALA A 176 -13.13 -31.50 49.30
N ALA A 177 -14.19 -31.54 48.49
CA ALA A 177 -15.31 -32.49 48.64
C ALA A 177 -16.60 -31.99 47.95
N ALA A 178 -17.34 -32.95 47.42
CA ALA A 178 -18.80 -33.00 47.28
C ALA A 178 -19.53 -32.01 46.34
N ARG A 179 -20.00 -32.55 45.21
CA ARG A 179 -21.29 -32.17 44.60
C ARG A 179 -22.43 -32.77 45.47
N PRO A 180 -23.68 -32.26 45.43
CA PRO A 180 -24.54 -32.56 44.29
C PRO A 180 -25.49 -31.44 43.84
N CYS A 181 -26.00 -31.65 42.62
CA CYS A 181 -27.05 -30.95 41.92
C CYS A 181 -28.28 -30.58 42.76
N ARG A 182 -28.91 -29.43 42.45
CA ARG A 182 -30.38 -29.37 42.37
C ARG A 182 -30.87 -28.32 41.37
N LEU A 183 -31.84 -28.80 40.61
CA LEU A 183 -32.71 -28.18 39.61
C LEU A 183 -33.87 -27.49 40.33
N ILE A 184 -34.18 -26.19 40.10
CA ILE A 184 -35.54 -25.65 40.32
C ILE A 184 -35.85 -24.47 39.36
N THR A 185 -37.07 -24.51 38.85
CA THR A 185 -37.77 -23.68 37.85
C THR A 185 -38.39 -22.39 38.42
N ALA A 186 -38.55 -21.39 37.53
CA ALA A 186 -39.55 -20.29 37.43
C ALA A 186 -39.79 -19.24 38.53
N LYS A 187 -39.94 -17.99 38.07
CA LYS A 187 -41.25 -17.30 38.03
C LYS A 187 -41.34 -16.42 36.78
#